data_AF-A0A7W8DKJ4-F1
#
_entry.id   AF-A0A7W8DKJ4-F1
#
_cell.length_a   1.000
_cell.length_b   1.000
_cell.length_c   1.000
_cell.angle_alpha   90.00
_cell.angle_beta   90.00
_cell.angle_gamma   90.00
#
_symmetry.space_group_name_H-M   'P 1'
#
loop_
_entity.id
_entity.type
_entity.pdbx_description
1 polymer ?
#
loop_
_entity_poly.entity_id
_entity_poly.type
_entity_poly.pdbx_seq_one_letter_code
_entity_poly.pdbx_strand_id
1 'polypeptide(L)'
;MQTWLIYALLTVLSWGVYGVILHAARSKMPMGAETPNASLKAFLFVCIAYALIGVVTAFVLKARGTNWSFTGETGNGIPLSLVAGMAGALGALTLVLALGAAATPLIKGGGGFGVAAAAAVMPIVFAGAPIVNTITAMLVHPPEGGFKSLPIPFIIGCVMAASGAFLVAKYAPSNTGAASHAPAASKPH
;
A
#
# COMPACT_ATOMS: atom_id res chain seq x y z
N MET A 1 -22.36 8.74 12.66
CA MET A 1 -21.37 7.77 12.11
C MET A 1 -20.21 7.69 13.10
N GLN A 2 -19.77 6.50 13.47
CA GLN A 2 -18.72 6.33 14.48
C GLN A 2 -17.38 6.85 13.95
N THR A 3 -16.71 7.78 14.64
CA THR A 3 -15.52 8.50 14.13
C THR A 3 -14.39 7.57 13.67
N TRP A 4 -14.20 6.42 14.33
CA TRP A 4 -13.17 5.45 13.93
C TRP A 4 -13.43 4.86 12.53
N LEU A 5 -14.70 4.69 12.13
CA LEU A 5 -15.05 4.15 10.83
C LEU A 5 -14.68 5.13 9.71
N ILE A 6 -14.88 6.43 9.95
CA ILE A 6 -14.46 7.49 9.03
C ILE A 6 -12.94 7.44 8.83
N TYR A 7 -12.17 7.33 9.91
CA TYR A 7 -10.71 7.23 9.81
C TYR A 7 -10.26 5.96 9.08
N ALA A 8 -10.91 4.81 9.34
CA ALA A 8 -10.62 3.58 8.62
C ALA A 8 -10.89 3.71 7.11
N LEU A 9 -12.02 4.30 6.73
CA LEU A 9 -12.36 4.53 5.31
C LEU A 9 -11.42 5.56 4.66
N LEU A 10 -10.98 6.58 5.40
CA LEU A 10 -9.95 7.51 4.93
C LEU A 10 -8.60 6.81 4.73
N THR A 11 -8.25 5.84 5.57
CA THR A 11 -7.06 5.00 5.37
C THR A 11 -7.18 4.20 4.08
N VAL A 12 -8.32 3.54 3.84
CA VAL A 12 -8.58 2.80 2.58
C VAL A 12 -8.46 3.72 1.37
N LEU A 13 -9.09 4.89 1.41
CA LEU A 13 -9.02 5.89 0.34
C LEU A 13 -7.57 6.34 0.09
N SER A 14 -6.86 6.72 1.16
CA SER A 14 -5.49 7.25 1.08
C SER A 14 -4.54 6.21 0.49
N TRP A 15 -4.60 4.98 0.98
CA TRP A 15 -3.75 3.89 0.50
C TRP A 15 -4.12 3.41 -0.90
N GLY A 16 -5.41 3.39 -1.26
CA GLY A 16 -5.88 3.04 -2.59
C GLY A 16 -5.38 4.02 -3.65
N VAL A 17 -5.50 5.33 -3.38
CA VAL A 17 -5.01 6.39 -4.27
C VAL A 17 -3.48 6.43 -4.30
N TYR A 18 -2.83 6.20 -3.15
CA TYR A 18 -1.38 6.25 -2.99
C TYR A 18 -0.64 5.41 -4.03
N GLY A 19 -0.99 4.14 -4.24
CA GLY A 19 -0.24 3.31 -5.18
C GLY A 19 -0.35 3.74 -6.64
N VAL A 20 -1.49 4.31 -7.05
CA VAL A 20 -1.67 4.87 -8.40
C VAL A 20 -0.78 6.10 -8.58
N ILE A 21 -0.82 7.02 -7.62
CA ILE A 21 0.02 8.24 -7.65
C ILE A 21 1.49 7.87 -7.59
N LEU A 22 1.87 6.89 -6.76
CA LEU A 22 3.27 6.48 -6.59
C LEU A 22 3.81 5.78 -7.83
N HIS A 23 3.01 4.93 -8.48
CA HIS A 23 3.37 4.34 -9.77
C HIS A 23 3.60 5.44 -10.81
N ALA A 24 2.69 6.41 -10.92
CA ALA A 24 2.83 7.54 -11.83
C ALA A 24 4.05 8.42 -11.50
N ALA A 25 4.30 8.70 -10.23
CA ALA A 25 5.45 9.48 -9.77
C ALA A 25 6.77 8.78 -10.12
N ARG A 26 6.86 7.47 -9.92
CA ARG A 26 8.01 6.66 -10.33
C ARG A 26 8.23 6.72 -11.84
N SER A 27 7.17 6.58 -12.64
CA SER A 27 7.27 6.61 -14.10
C SER A 27 7.70 7.97 -14.67
N LYS A 28 7.61 9.03 -13.86
CA LYS A 28 8.10 10.38 -14.19
C LYS A 28 9.52 10.67 -13.70
N MET A 29 10.16 9.71 -13.02
CA MET A 29 11.57 9.85 -12.63
C MET A 29 12.51 9.68 -13.83
N PRO A 30 13.75 10.17 -13.77
CA PRO A 30 14.71 10.04 -14.87
C PRO A 30 14.89 8.58 -15.31
N MET A 31 14.71 8.34 -16.62
CA MET A 31 14.83 7.03 -17.27
C MET A 31 16.21 6.86 -17.93
N GLY A 32 16.52 5.63 -18.39
CA GLY A 32 17.82 5.28 -18.96
C GLY A 32 18.74 4.66 -17.90
N ALA A 33 19.97 5.15 -17.78
CA ALA A 33 20.92 4.66 -16.76
C ALA A 33 20.38 4.79 -15.32
N GLU A 34 19.50 5.76 -15.07
CA GLU A 34 18.91 6.03 -13.76
C GLU A 34 17.65 5.20 -13.43
N THR A 35 17.17 4.36 -14.36
CA THR A 35 15.96 3.54 -14.18
C THR A 35 15.97 2.69 -12.89
N PRO A 36 17.11 2.07 -12.47
CA PRO A 36 17.17 1.32 -11.21
C PRO A 36 16.89 2.20 -9.97
N ASN A 37 17.18 3.50 -10.06
CA ASN A 37 17.03 4.44 -8.95
C ASN A 37 15.65 5.09 -8.91
N ALA A 38 14.81 4.95 -9.94
CA ALA A 38 13.51 5.64 -10.05
C ALA A 38 12.59 5.39 -8.85
N SER A 39 12.48 4.13 -8.38
CA SER A 39 11.67 3.79 -7.20
C SER A 39 12.22 4.40 -5.92
N LEU A 40 13.55 4.41 -5.75
CA LEU A 40 14.20 4.95 -4.55
C LEU A 40 14.04 6.48 -4.51
N LYS A 41 14.18 7.16 -5.66
CA LYS A 41 13.93 8.59 -5.78
C LYS A 41 12.48 8.94 -5.44
N ALA A 42 11.51 8.17 -5.94
CA ALA A 42 10.11 8.35 -5.56
C ALA A 42 9.87 8.09 -4.07
N PHE A 43 10.46 7.03 -3.51
CA PHE A 43 10.33 6.70 -2.10
C PHE A 43 10.93 7.75 -1.17
N LEU A 44 12.04 8.39 -1.55
CA LEU A 44 12.65 9.46 -0.77
C LEU A 44 11.63 10.57 -0.45
N PHE A 45 10.82 10.97 -1.44
CA PHE A 45 9.77 11.97 -1.23
C PHE A 45 8.59 11.44 -0.39
N VAL A 46 8.34 10.13 -0.38
CA VAL A 46 7.40 9.50 0.57
C VAL A 46 7.94 9.64 2.01
N CYS A 47 9.22 9.38 2.24
CA CYS A 47 9.86 9.56 3.55
C CYS A 47 9.80 11.01 4.01
N ILE A 48 10.08 11.97 3.11
CA ILE A 48 9.97 13.39 3.41
C ILE A 48 8.53 13.74 3.81
N ALA A 49 7.53 13.24 3.08
CA ALA A 49 6.13 13.45 3.43
C ALA A 49 5.79 12.89 4.82
N TYR A 50 6.30 11.71 5.18
CA TYR A 50 6.11 11.13 6.52
C TYR A 50 6.72 12.02 7.62
N ALA A 51 7.92 12.57 7.38
CA ALA A 51 8.55 13.50 8.31
C ALA A 51 7.71 14.78 8.49
N LEU A 52 7.19 15.35 7.39
CA LEU A 52 6.31 16.53 7.44
C LEU A 52 5.02 16.25 8.24
N ILE A 53 4.38 15.10 8.04
CA ILE A 53 3.21 14.69 8.82
C ILE A 53 3.56 14.51 10.31
N GLY A 54 4.75 14.00 10.61
CA GLY A 54 5.27 13.92 11.99
C GLY A 54 5.37 15.31 12.64
N VAL A 55 5.91 16.29 11.92
CA VAL A 55 5.99 17.69 12.39
C VAL A 55 4.59 18.28 12.61
N VAL A 56 3.67 18.08 11.67
CA VAL A 56 2.26 18.51 11.83
C VAL A 56 1.63 17.87 13.05
N THR A 57 1.87 16.59 13.29
CA THR A 57 1.35 15.86 14.46
C THR A 57 1.88 16.46 15.76
N ALA A 58 3.17 16.82 15.83
CA ALA A 58 3.74 17.48 17.00
C ALA A 58 3.08 18.85 17.28
N PHE A 59 2.79 19.65 16.24
CA PHE A 59 2.06 20.90 16.40
C PHE A 59 0.63 20.68 16.88
N VAL A 60 -0.07 19.67 16.36
CA VAL A 60 -1.42 19.33 16.81
C VAL A 60 -1.41 18.88 18.27
N LEU A 61 -0.44 18.08 18.69
CA LEU A 61 -0.27 17.67 20.09
C LEU A 61 -0.04 18.88 21.01
N LYS A 62 0.85 19.80 20.60
CA LYS A 62 1.11 21.05 21.33
C LYS A 62 -0.16 21.89 21.44
N ALA A 63 -0.90 22.08 20.35
CA ALA A 63 -2.14 22.86 20.34
C ALA A 63 -3.24 22.24 21.21
N ARG A 64 -3.22 20.92 21.40
CA ARG A 64 -4.14 20.19 22.30
C ARG A 64 -3.70 20.18 23.76
N GLY A 65 -2.58 20.82 24.10
CA GLY A 65 -2.11 20.93 25.49
C GLY A 65 -1.68 19.60 26.11
N THR A 66 -1.14 18.67 25.31
CA THR A 66 -0.67 17.38 25.85
C THR A 66 0.42 17.57 26.91
N ASN A 67 0.46 16.67 27.90
CA ASN A 67 1.48 16.63 28.95
C ASN A 67 2.81 15.99 28.49
N TRP A 68 2.87 15.52 27.23
CA TRP A 68 4.03 14.84 26.63
C TRP A 68 4.49 13.57 27.36
N SER A 69 3.63 12.97 28.20
CA SER A 69 3.87 11.63 28.72
C SER A 69 3.54 10.59 27.65
N PHE A 70 4.51 9.71 27.37
CA PHE A 70 4.36 8.62 26.41
C PHE A 70 4.28 7.23 27.09
N THR A 71 4.20 7.24 28.42
CA THR A 71 4.07 6.03 29.24
C THR A 71 2.64 5.91 29.75
N GLY A 72 1.97 4.81 29.41
CA GLY A 72 0.67 4.44 29.95
C GLY A 72 0.80 3.42 31.09
N GLU A 73 -0.34 2.97 31.61
CA GLU A 73 -0.41 1.99 32.72
C GLU A 73 0.34 0.68 32.43
N THR A 74 0.40 0.28 31.16
CA THR A 74 1.01 -0.97 30.69
C THR A 74 2.42 -0.78 30.12
N GLY A 75 2.99 0.43 30.15
CA GLY A 75 4.37 0.71 29.71
C GLY A 75 4.51 1.84 28.70
N ASN A 76 5.69 1.93 28.08
CA ASN A 76 6.07 3.00 27.15
C ASN A 76 5.69 2.63 25.70
N GLY A 77 4.88 3.46 25.04
CA GLY A 77 4.42 3.23 23.67
C GLY A 77 5.44 3.60 22.58
N ILE A 78 6.53 4.30 22.91
CA ILE A 78 7.53 4.79 21.94
C ILE A 78 8.15 3.65 21.13
N PRO A 79 8.69 2.56 21.74
CA PRO A 79 9.36 1.51 20.95
C PRO A 79 8.42 0.82 19.97
N LEU A 80 7.20 0.50 20.40
CA LEU A 80 6.19 -0.12 19.53
C LEU A 80 5.75 0.82 18.40
N SER A 81 5.61 2.12 18.69
CA SER A 81 5.27 3.12 17.69
C SER A 81 6.37 3.27 16.63
N LEU A 82 7.63 3.22 17.02
CA LEU A 82 8.77 3.26 16.10
C LEU A 82 8.84 2.00 15.23
N VAL A 83 8.65 0.82 15.83
CA VAL A 83 8.61 -0.44 15.08
C VAL A 83 7.43 -0.46 14.10
N ALA A 84 6.25 -0.01 14.51
CA ALA A 84 5.09 0.12 13.63
C ALA A 84 5.36 1.10 12.48
N GLY A 85 6.00 2.24 12.75
CA GLY A 85 6.42 3.21 11.74
C GLY A 85 7.41 2.61 10.73
N MET A 86 8.41 1.87 11.21
CA MET A 86 9.36 1.16 10.33
C MET A 86 8.66 0.09 9.48
N ALA A 87 7.74 -0.69 10.06
CA ALA A 87 6.97 -1.68 9.31
C ALA A 87 6.16 -1.03 8.17
N GLY A 88 5.51 0.11 8.45
CA GLY A 88 4.80 0.90 7.44
C GLY A 88 5.72 1.44 6.34
N ALA A 89 6.87 2.02 6.71
CA ALA A 89 7.86 2.56 5.77
C ALA A 89 8.47 1.47 4.88
N LEU A 90 8.79 0.30 5.45
CA LEU A 90 9.28 -0.86 4.70
C LEU A 90 8.22 -1.40 3.75
N GLY A 91 6.95 -1.42 4.17
CA GLY A 91 5.82 -1.75 3.30
C GLY A 91 5.73 -0.81 2.10
N ALA A 92 5.82 0.50 2.31
CA ALA A 92 5.81 1.50 1.26
C ALA A 92 7.03 1.39 0.31
N LEU A 93 8.22 1.11 0.85
CA LEU A 93 9.44 0.87 0.07
C LEU A 93 9.29 -0.34 -0.84
N THR A 94 8.88 -1.48 -0.27
CA THR A 94 8.72 -2.72 -1.03
C THR A 94 7.59 -2.63 -2.06
N LEU A 95 6.52 -1.89 -1.75
CA LEU A 95 5.46 -1.58 -2.72
C LEU A 95 5.99 -0.81 -3.93
N VAL A 96 6.74 0.28 -3.73
CA VAL A 96 7.26 1.05 -4.87
C VAL A 96 8.28 0.27 -5.69
N LEU A 97 9.09 -0.58 -5.03
CA LEU A 97 10.03 -1.48 -5.71
C LEU A 97 9.27 -2.50 -6.56
N ALA A 98 8.23 -3.14 -5.99
CA ALA A 98 7.35 -4.07 -6.69
C ALA A 98 6.68 -3.43 -7.91
N LEU A 99 6.17 -2.20 -7.78
CA LEU A 99 5.49 -1.48 -8.86
C LEU A 99 6.33 -1.31 -10.12
N GLY A 100 7.65 -1.17 -10.02
CA GLY A 100 8.48 -1.08 -11.23
C GLY A 100 9.42 -2.25 -11.49
N ALA A 101 9.52 -3.22 -10.58
CA ALA A 101 9.80 -4.58 -11.02
C ALA A 101 8.69 -5.03 -12.00
N ALA A 102 7.44 -4.77 -11.65
CA ALA A 102 6.27 -5.08 -12.48
C ALA A 102 6.12 -4.19 -13.74
N ALA A 103 6.77 -3.03 -13.79
CA ALA A 103 6.77 -2.14 -14.97
C ALA A 103 7.89 -2.45 -15.99
N THR A 104 8.77 -3.41 -15.71
CA THR A 104 9.88 -3.76 -16.61
C THR A 104 9.33 -4.48 -17.86
N PRO A 105 9.78 -4.12 -19.09
CA PRO A 105 9.19 -4.61 -20.33
C PRO A 105 9.17 -6.14 -20.47
N LEU A 106 8.09 -6.62 -21.11
CA LEU A 106 7.60 -7.99 -21.30
C LEU A 106 8.63 -9.07 -21.68
N ILE A 107 9.84 -8.70 -22.11
CA ILE A 107 10.88 -9.63 -22.55
C ILE A 107 11.52 -10.38 -21.36
N LYS A 108 11.45 -9.84 -20.14
CA LYS A 108 12.01 -10.48 -18.91
C LYS A 108 10.97 -11.04 -17.93
N GLY A 109 9.73 -11.23 -18.36
CA GLY A 109 8.70 -11.91 -17.57
C GLY A 109 8.25 -11.08 -16.35
N GLY A 110 7.24 -10.23 -16.55
CA GLY A 110 6.40 -9.74 -15.46
C GLY A 110 5.67 -10.95 -14.87
N GLY A 111 6.28 -11.57 -13.86
CA GLY A 111 5.99 -12.92 -13.38
C GLY A 111 4.50 -13.29 -13.43
N GLY A 112 4.14 -14.25 -14.27
CA GLY A 112 2.80 -14.86 -14.35
C GLY A 112 1.61 -13.96 -14.73
N PHE A 113 1.70 -12.63 -14.56
CA PHE A 113 0.61 -11.65 -14.72
C PHE A 113 0.73 -10.80 -16.00
N GLY A 114 1.80 -10.98 -16.78
CA GLY A 114 1.93 -10.39 -18.12
C GLY A 114 1.94 -8.86 -18.14
N VAL A 115 1.30 -8.26 -19.16
CA VAL A 115 1.18 -6.80 -19.35
C VAL A 115 0.51 -6.05 -18.21
N ALA A 116 -0.21 -6.76 -17.33
CA ALA A 116 -0.99 -6.19 -16.23
C ALA A 116 -0.30 -6.34 -14.85
N ALA A 117 0.97 -6.75 -14.80
CA ALA A 117 1.67 -7.02 -13.54
C ALA A 117 1.63 -5.83 -12.55
N ALA A 118 1.77 -4.59 -13.04
CA ALA A 118 1.68 -3.41 -12.18
C ALA A 118 0.28 -3.20 -11.59
N ALA A 119 -0.77 -3.55 -12.35
CA ALA A 119 -2.17 -3.49 -11.89
C ALA A 119 -2.48 -4.56 -10.82
N ALA A 120 -1.75 -5.68 -10.82
CA ALA A 120 -1.91 -6.74 -9.84
C ALA A 120 -1.29 -6.42 -8.47
N VAL A 121 -0.33 -5.49 -8.37
CA VAL A 121 0.39 -5.19 -7.12
C VAL A 121 -0.55 -4.74 -6.01
N MET A 122 -1.45 -3.79 -6.30
CA MET A 122 -2.32 -3.19 -5.27
C MET A 122 -3.31 -4.23 -4.71
N PRO A 123 -4.08 -4.98 -5.52
CA PRO A 123 -4.97 -6.03 -5.00
C PRO A 123 -4.25 -7.09 -4.16
N ILE A 124 -3.04 -7.51 -4.55
CA ILE A 124 -2.25 -8.48 -3.79
C ILE A 124 -1.93 -7.92 -2.40
N VAL A 125 -1.47 -6.68 -2.31
CA VAL A 125 -1.13 -6.03 -1.04
C VAL A 125 -2.38 -5.87 -0.16
N PHE A 126 -3.49 -5.35 -0.71
CA PHE A 126 -4.68 -5.02 0.09
C PHE A 126 -5.51 -6.22 0.52
N ALA A 127 -5.41 -7.39 -0.13
CA ALA A 127 -5.97 -8.62 0.43
C ALA A 127 -4.99 -9.41 1.29
N GLY A 128 -3.69 -9.35 0.99
CA GLY A 128 -2.67 -10.01 1.79
C GLY A 128 -2.52 -9.37 3.18
N ALA A 129 -2.52 -8.04 3.26
CA ALA A 129 -2.28 -7.32 4.52
C ALA A 129 -3.31 -7.65 5.62
N PRO A 130 -4.63 -7.70 5.35
CA PRO A 130 -5.61 -8.16 6.34
C PRO A 130 -5.34 -9.58 6.85
N ILE A 131 -4.95 -10.52 5.98
CA ILE A 131 -4.65 -11.90 6.36
C ILE A 131 -3.43 -11.94 7.30
N VAL A 132 -2.35 -11.23 6.94
CA VAL A 132 -1.15 -11.12 7.79
C VAL A 132 -1.49 -10.47 9.13
N ASN A 133 -2.30 -9.41 9.13
CA ASN A 133 -2.75 -8.74 10.34
C ASN A 133 -3.52 -9.69 11.25
N THR A 134 -4.45 -10.49 10.72
CA THR A 134 -5.17 -11.46 11.55
C THR A 134 -4.25 -12.55 12.08
N ILE A 135 -3.35 -13.12 11.26
CA ILE A 135 -2.39 -14.11 11.74
C ILE A 135 -1.54 -13.53 12.87
N THR A 136 -1.04 -12.31 12.69
CA THR A 136 -0.25 -11.60 13.71
C THR A 136 -1.06 -11.39 14.99
N ALA A 137 -2.31 -10.93 14.86
CA ALA A 137 -3.21 -10.74 15.99
C ALA A 137 -3.49 -12.06 16.74
N MET A 138 -3.69 -13.17 16.03
CA MET A 138 -3.88 -14.50 16.64
C MET A 138 -2.61 -15.02 17.32
N LEU A 139 -1.42 -14.68 16.82
CA LEU A 139 -0.16 -15.06 17.45
C LEU A 139 0.12 -14.26 18.71
N VAL A 140 -0.21 -12.96 18.70
CA VAL A 140 -0.02 -12.06 19.85
C VAL A 140 -1.11 -12.27 20.90
N HIS A 141 -2.34 -12.53 20.47
CA HIS A 141 -3.51 -12.82 21.31
C HIS A 141 -4.15 -14.13 20.85
N PRO A 142 -3.66 -15.28 21.36
CA PRO A 142 -4.20 -16.60 21.00
C PRO A 142 -5.72 -16.68 21.21
N PRO A 143 -6.48 -17.18 20.22
CA PRO A 143 -7.94 -17.27 20.34
C PRO A 143 -8.34 -18.21 21.48
N GLU A 144 -9.35 -17.83 22.24
CA GLU A 144 -9.94 -18.66 23.29
C GLU A 144 -10.45 -19.98 22.68
N GLY A 145 -9.88 -21.11 23.10
CA GLY A 145 -10.18 -22.44 22.53
C GLY A 145 -9.27 -22.90 21.38
N GLY A 146 -8.24 -22.12 21.03
CA GLY A 146 -7.22 -22.48 20.03
C GLY A 146 -7.66 -22.33 18.58
N PHE A 147 -6.78 -22.62 17.62
CA PHE A 147 -7.05 -22.40 16.18
C PHE A 147 -8.27 -23.15 15.62
N LYS A 148 -8.80 -24.15 16.35
CA LYS A 148 -10.01 -24.89 15.98
C LYS A 148 -11.31 -24.19 16.39
N SER A 149 -11.27 -23.20 17.28
CA SER A 149 -12.45 -22.41 17.70
C SER A 149 -12.68 -21.17 16.83
N LEU A 150 -11.89 -20.98 15.77
CA LEU A 150 -12.08 -19.84 14.86
C LEU A 150 -13.49 -19.86 14.25
N PRO A 151 -14.22 -18.73 14.29
CA PRO A 151 -15.55 -18.65 13.71
C PRO A 151 -15.51 -19.01 12.22
N ILE A 152 -16.34 -19.96 11.79
CA ILE A 152 -16.44 -20.35 10.38
C ILE A 152 -16.67 -19.13 9.45
N PRO A 153 -17.51 -18.13 9.79
CA PRO A 153 -17.66 -16.92 8.97
C PRO A 153 -16.35 -16.13 8.77
N PHE A 154 -15.46 -16.13 9.75
CA PHE A 154 -14.17 -15.46 9.64
C PHE A 154 -13.27 -16.15 8.60
N ILE A 155 -13.20 -17.49 8.63
CA ILE A 155 -12.44 -18.28 7.65
C ILE A 155 -12.98 -18.07 6.23
N ILE A 156 -14.32 -18.10 6.08
CA ILE A 156 -14.98 -17.80 4.79
C ILE A 156 -14.62 -16.39 4.32
N GLY A 157 -14.62 -15.40 5.22
CA GLY A 157 -14.21 -14.03 4.92
C GLY A 157 -12.78 -13.92 4.40
N CYS A 158 -11.82 -14.63 5.00
CA CYS A 158 -10.45 -14.69 4.49
C CYS A 158 -10.36 -15.30 3.09
N VAL A 159 -11.07 -16.40 2.85
CA VAL A 159 -11.12 -17.05 1.53
C VAL A 159 -11.75 -16.12 0.49
N MET A 160 -12.84 -15.44 0.83
CA MET A 160 -13.50 -14.45 -0.03
C MET A 160 -12.61 -13.24 -0.32
N ALA A 161 -11.83 -12.77 0.67
CA ALA A 161 -10.88 -11.68 0.46
C ALA A 161 -9.73 -12.10 -0.47
N ALA A 162 -9.15 -13.28 -0.25
CA ALA A 162 -8.08 -13.81 -1.09
C ALA A 162 -8.54 -14.05 -2.53
N SER A 163 -9.72 -14.67 -2.70
CA SER A 163 -10.31 -14.90 -4.02
C SER A 163 -10.72 -13.58 -4.69
N GLY A 164 -11.30 -12.64 -3.96
CA GLY A 164 -11.61 -11.30 -4.45
C GLY A 164 -10.39 -10.57 -4.99
N ALA A 165 -9.28 -10.53 -4.24
CA ALA A 165 -8.05 -9.95 -4.75
C ALA A 165 -7.44 -10.69 -5.94
N PHE A 166 -7.52 -12.02 -5.96
CA PHE A 166 -7.10 -12.78 -7.13
C PHE A 166 -7.91 -12.40 -8.37
N LEU A 167 -9.24 -12.29 -8.24
CA LEU A 167 -10.10 -11.87 -9.33
C LEU A 167 -9.77 -10.45 -9.80
N VAL A 168 -9.59 -9.49 -8.87
CA VAL A 168 -9.22 -8.12 -9.20
C VAL A 168 -7.85 -8.06 -9.85
N ALA A 169 -6.87 -8.81 -9.37
CA ALA A 169 -5.53 -8.86 -9.96
C ALA A 169 -5.51 -9.50 -11.35
N LYS A 170 -6.22 -10.63 -11.53
CA LYS A 170 -6.23 -11.41 -12.78
C LYS A 170 -7.03 -10.72 -13.88
N TYR A 171 -8.18 -10.12 -13.52
CA TYR A 171 -9.08 -9.48 -14.46
C TYR A 171 -8.98 -7.95 -14.42
N ALA A 172 -7.89 -7.41 -13.85
CA ALA A 172 -7.61 -5.99 -13.91
C ALA A 172 -7.64 -5.53 -15.39
N PRO A 173 -8.38 -4.47 -15.74
CA PRO A 173 -8.38 -3.96 -17.10
C PRO A 173 -6.95 -3.56 -17.47
N SER A 174 -6.48 -4.09 -18.60
CA SER A 174 -5.20 -3.70 -19.17
C SER A 174 -5.32 -2.27 -19.69
N ASN A 175 -5.10 -1.28 -18.84
CA ASN A 175 -4.91 0.11 -19.25
C ASN A 175 -3.53 0.33 -19.89
N THR A 176 -2.90 -0.71 -20.41
CA THR A 176 -1.90 -0.54 -21.47
C THR A 176 -2.63 0.13 -22.62
N GLY A 177 -2.36 1.42 -22.87
CA GLY A 177 -3.05 2.21 -23.88
C GLY A 177 -3.03 1.54 -25.26
N ALA A 178 -4.05 0.73 -25.55
CA ALA A 178 -4.41 0.33 -26.89
C ALA A 178 -5.39 1.38 -27.43
N ALA A 179 -4.81 2.54 -27.73
CA ALA A 179 -5.24 3.57 -28.67
C ALA A 179 -4.53 4.87 -28.24
N SER A 180 -3.27 5.01 -28.64
CA SER A 180 -2.87 6.35 -29.05
C SER A 180 -3.92 6.78 -30.08
N HIS A 181 -4.71 7.80 -29.80
CA HIS A 181 -5.39 8.51 -30.88
C HIS A 181 -4.31 8.84 -31.90
N ALA A 182 -4.34 8.14 -33.04
CA ALA A 182 -3.53 8.53 -34.17
C ALA A 182 -3.84 10.01 -34.41
N PRO A 183 -2.83 10.90 -34.49
CA PRO A 183 -3.10 12.29 -34.83
C PRO A 183 -3.89 12.28 -36.13
N ALA A 184 -5.09 12.85 -36.09
CA ALA A 184 -5.95 12.94 -37.26
C ALA A 184 -5.12 13.58 -38.38
N ALA A 185 -4.90 12.83 -39.46
CA ALA A 185 -4.18 13.33 -40.62
C ALA A 185 -4.90 14.59 -41.09
N SER A 186 -4.22 15.74 -40.97
CA SER A 186 -4.69 16.99 -41.57
C SER A 186 -4.71 16.78 -43.08
N LYS A 187 -5.92 16.74 -43.66
CA LYS A 187 -6.08 16.83 -45.11
C LYS A 187 -5.51 18.17 -45.57
N PRO A 188 -4.58 18.21 -46.56
CA PRO A 188 -4.18 19.45 -47.17
C PRO A 188 -5.37 20.02 -47.96
N HIS A 189 -5.68 21.28 -47.70
CA HIS A 189 -6.49 22.14 -48.57
C HIS A 189 -5.56 22.91 -49.50
#